data_AF-A0A3D2JS29-F1
#
_entry.id   AF-A0A3D2JS29-F1
#
_cell.length_a   1.000
_cell.length_b   1.000
_cell.length_c   1.000
_cell.angle_alpha   90.00
_cell.angle_beta   90.00
_cell.angle_gamma   90.00
#
_symmetry.space_group_name_H-M   'P 1'
#
loop_
_entity.id
_entity.type
_entity.pdbx_description
1 polymer ?
#
loop_
_entity_poly.entity_id
_entity_poly.type
_entity_poly.pdbx_seq_one_letter_code
_entity_poly.pdbx_strand_id
1 'polypeptide(L)'
;SPTVLKRNFGLTWGLGGFLLTPFLQKLGGEGVQRLRQRVVDEIDTTFVSHYTREVSLAEALTLEALSVYGKQATGEKYLINPSL
;
A
#
# COMPACT_ATOMS: atom_id res chain seq x y z
N SER A 1 3.44 -0.65 -18.63
CA SER A 1 3.52 0.32 -19.74
C SER A 1 4.21 1.58 -19.24
N PRO A 2 4.93 2.33 -20.09
CA PRO A 2 5.55 3.59 -19.66
C PRO A 2 4.48 4.66 -19.41
N THR A 3 4.73 5.55 -18.44
CA THR A 3 3.93 6.76 -18.27
C THR A 3 4.39 7.78 -19.30
N VAL A 4 3.52 8.16 -20.23
CA VAL A 4 3.84 9.12 -21.31
C VAL A 4 3.08 10.43 -21.08
N LEU A 5 3.81 11.51 -20.85
CA LEU A 5 3.25 12.85 -20.74
C LEU A 5 3.15 13.49 -22.13
N LYS A 6 1.93 13.60 -22.66
CA LYS A 6 1.65 14.31 -23.92
C LYS A 6 1.54 15.80 -23.65
N ARG A 7 2.36 16.61 -24.33
CA ARG A 7 2.53 18.06 -24.14
C ARG A 7 1.26 18.88 -24.47
N ASN A 8 0.23 18.74 -23.65
CA ASN A 8 -1.07 19.44 -23.73
C ASN A 8 -1.61 19.80 -22.33
N PHE A 9 -0.72 20.10 -21.38
CA PHE A 9 -1.05 20.32 -19.96
C PHE A 9 -0.68 21.74 -19.47
N GLY A 10 -0.45 22.67 -20.42
CA GLY A 10 -0.09 24.05 -20.09
C GLY A 10 1.29 24.18 -19.41
N LEU A 11 1.48 25.26 -18.66
CA LEU A 11 2.79 25.67 -18.12
C LEU A 11 3.03 25.25 -16.66
N THR A 12 1.99 25.25 -15.82
CA THR A 12 2.15 25.06 -14.37
C THR A 12 1.77 23.66 -13.94
N TRP A 13 2.76 22.77 -13.89
CA TRP A 13 2.59 21.38 -13.45
C TRP A 13 3.89 20.87 -12.82
N GLY A 14 3.78 19.82 -12.00
CA GLY A 14 4.91 19.15 -11.38
C GLY A 14 4.71 17.63 -11.40
N LEU A 15 5.81 16.91 -11.61
CA LEU A 15 5.86 15.45 -11.49
C LEU A 15 6.93 15.13 -10.45
N GLY A 16 6.59 14.29 -9.47
CA GLY A 16 7.50 13.91 -8.42
C GLY A 16 7.16 12.55 -7.84
N GLY A 17 8.17 11.87 -7.30
CA GLY A 17 7.96 10.69 -6.48
C GLY A 17 7.37 11.09 -5.14
N PHE A 18 6.56 10.19 -4.57
CA PHE A 18 6.09 10.28 -3.20
C PHE A 18 6.54 9.05 -2.44
N LEU A 19 7.11 9.26 -1.26
CA LEU A 19 7.45 8.21 -0.32
C LEU A 19 6.83 8.56 1.04
N LEU A 20 6.20 7.56 1.66
CA LEU A 20 5.50 7.75 2.94
C LEU A 20 6.47 8.18 4.06
N THR A 21 7.62 7.51 4.21
CA THR A 21 8.54 7.79 5.33
C THR A 21 9.09 9.24 5.30
N PRO A 22 9.60 9.78 4.17
CA PRO A 22 9.99 11.19 4.09
C PRO A 22 8.82 12.16 4.32
N PHE A 23 7.61 11.82 3.86
CA PHE A 23 6.43 12.63 4.12
C PHE A 23 6.11 12.70 5.63
N LEU A 24 6.11 11.55 6.32
CA LEU A 24 5.86 11.49 7.76
C LEU A 24 6.94 12.23 8.56
N GLN A 25 8.21 12.15 8.14
CA GLN A 25 9.29 12.94 8.73
C GLN A 25 9.04 14.45 8.60
N LYS A 26 8.65 14.91 7.39
CA LYS A 26 8.32 16.31 7.14
C LYS A 26 7.10 16.78 7.94
N LEU A 27 6.12 15.90 8.13
CA LEU A 27 4.89 16.19 8.86
C LEU A 27 5.12 16.35 10.38
N GLY A 28 6.16 15.71 10.91
CA GLY A 28 6.53 15.77 12.33
C GLY A 28 5.65 14.91 13.24
N GLY A 29 6.09 14.73 14.48
CA GLY A 29 5.48 13.79 15.43
C GLY A 29 3.99 14.00 15.66
N GLU A 30 3.56 15.24 15.93
CA GLU A 30 2.16 15.57 16.21
C GLU A 30 1.24 15.19 15.03
N GLY A 31 1.63 15.57 13.80
CA GLY A 31 0.85 15.25 12.61
C GLY A 31 0.81 13.75 12.33
N VAL A 32 1.93 13.04 12.55
CA VAL A 32 1.97 11.57 12.46
C VAL A 32 1.01 10.92 13.47
N GLN A 33 0.97 11.40 14.71
CA GLN A 33 0.06 10.86 15.72
C GLN A 33 -1.40 11.11 15.36
N ARG A 34 -1.72 12.29 14.83
CA ARG A 34 -3.08 12.59 14.35
C ARG A 34 -3.52 11.63 13.24
N LEU A 35 -2.63 11.33 12.29
CA LEU A 35 -2.92 10.35 11.22
C LEU A 35 -3.11 8.94 11.80
N ARG A 36 -2.25 8.51 12.73
CA ARG A 36 -2.39 7.21 13.39
C ARG A 36 -3.68 7.10 14.20
N GLN A 37 -4.05 8.15 14.92
CA GLN A 37 -5.29 8.15 15.71
C GLN A 37 -6.49 7.92 14.82
N ARG A 38 -6.58 8.63 13.68
CA ARG A 38 -7.64 8.41 12.71
C ARG A 38 -7.65 6.98 12.15
N VAL A 39 -6.48 6.38 11.89
CA VAL A 39 -6.38 4.99 11.45
C VAL A 39 -6.95 4.04 12.51
N VAL A 40 -6.66 4.28 13.79
CA VAL A 40 -7.22 3.50 14.90
C VAL A 40 -8.75 3.68 14.97
N ASP A 41 -9.22 4.93 14.91
CA ASP A 41 -10.66 5.27 15.04
C ASP A 41 -11.52 4.68 13.91
N GLU A 42 -10.94 4.48 12.71
CA GLU A 42 -11.63 4.03 11.50
C GLU A 42 -11.08 2.69 10.95
N ILE A 43 -10.42 1.88 11.80
CA ILE A 43 -9.67 0.68 11.34
C ILE A 43 -10.57 -0.36 10.66
N ASP A 44 -11.79 -0.53 11.17
CA ASP A 44 -12.77 -1.49 10.67
C ASP A 44 -13.76 -0.86 9.65
N THR A 45 -13.58 0.41 9.31
CA THR A 45 -14.43 1.14 8.36
C THR A 45 -13.61 1.68 7.19
N THR A 46 -13.17 2.94 7.23
CA THR A 46 -12.42 3.59 6.16
C THR A 46 -11.14 2.84 5.80
N PHE A 47 -10.49 2.22 6.78
CA PHE A 47 -9.20 1.52 6.59
C PHE A 47 -9.31 -0.01 6.52
N VAL A 48 -10.53 -0.55 6.41
CA VAL A 48 -10.72 -2.01 6.32
C VAL A 48 -9.97 -2.59 5.12
N SER A 49 -9.27 -3.71 5.34
CA SER A 49 -8.54 -4.43 4.29
C SER A 49 -9.15 -5.81 4.07
N HIS A 50 -9.29 -6.19 2.80
CA HIS A 50 -9.69 -7.53 2.40
C HIS A 50 -8.47 -8.35 1.98
N TYR A 51 -8.45 -9.61 2.41
CA TYR A 51 -7.44 -10.59 2.06
C TYR A 51 -8.11 -11.78 1.40
N THR A 52 -7.55 -12.23 0.29
CA THR A 52 -8.06 -13.35 -0.51
C THR A 52 -7.61 -14.68 0.05
N ARG A 53 -6.47 -14.68 0.75
CA ARG A 53 -5.89 -15.86 1.38
C ARG A 53 -5.03 -15.47 2.56
N GLU A 54 -5.06 -16.29 3.59
CA GLU A 54 -4.09 -16.30 4.67
C GLU A 54 -3.14 -17.48 4.46
N VAL A 55 -1.85 -17.28 4.65
CA VAL A 55 -0.80 -18.29 4.38
C VAL A 55 0.27 -18.27 5.47
N SER A 56 0.89 -19.43 5.73
CA SER A 56 2.09 -19.52 6.57
C SER A 56 3.31 -18.89 5.88
N LEU A 57 4.41 -18.71 6.64
CA LEU A 57 5.67 -18.24 6.04
C LEU A 57 6.22 -19.21 5.00
N ALA A 58 6.05 -20.52 5.20
CA ALA A 58 6.50 -21.53 4.25
C ALA A 58 5.63 -21.52 2.98
N GLU A 59 4.32 -21.40 3.14
CA GLU A 59 3.37 -21.32 2.01
C GLU A 59 3.58 -20.05 1.17
N ALA A 60 3.94 -18.93 1.80
CA ALA A 60 4.25 -17.69 1.11
C ALA A 60 5.42 -17.83 0.11
N LEU A 61 6.31 -18.81 0.30
CA LEU A 61 7.46 -19.09 -0.56
C LEU A 61 7.16 -20.08 -1.70
N THR A 62 5.93 -20.59 -1.79
CA THR A 62 5.53 -21.52 -2.87
C THR A 62 5.34 -20.78 -4.19
N LEU A 63 5.61 -21.47 -5.30
CA LEU A 63 5.41 -20.91 -6.65
C LEU A 63 3.93 -20.57 -6.89
N GLU A 64 3.04 -21.38 -6.32
CA GLU A 64 1.60 -21.18 -6.37
C GLU A 64 1.20 -19.86 -5.71
N ALA A 65 1.69 -19.57 -4.50
CA ALA A 65 1.40 -18.30 -3.81
C ALA A 65 2.00 -17.10 -4.55
N LEU A 66 3.28 -17.20 -4.93
CA LEU A 66 4.01 -16.16 -5.68
C LEU A 66 3.32 -15.81 -7.00
N SER A 67 2.78 -16.81 -7.72
CA SER A 67 2.08 -16.61 -8.99
C SER A 67 0.79 -15.79 -8.86
N VAL A 68 0.24 -15.64 -7.66
CA VAL A 68 -0.97 -14.87 -7.38
C VAL A 68 -0.59 -13.49 -6.85
N TYR A 69 -0.02 -13.39 -5.65
CA TYR A 69 0.23 -12.07 -5.05
C TYR A 69 1.29 -11.25 -5.80
N GLY A 70 2.20 -11.91 -6.54
CA GLY A 70 3.21 -11.24 -7.37
C GLY A 70 2.62 -10.44 -8.53
N LYS A 71 1.38 -10.75 -8.96
CA LYS A 71 0.65 -9.99 -9.98
C LYS A 71 0.20 -8.63 -9.47
N GLN A 72 0.05 -8.47 -8.14
CA GLN A 72 -0.49 -7.26 -7.51
C GLN A 72 -1.87 -6.88 -8.07
N ALA A 73 -2.69 -7.88 -8.39
CA ALA A 73 -4.01 -7.69 -8.96
C ALA A 73 -5.02 -7.22 -7.90
N THR A 74 -6.04 -6.48 -8.35
CA THR A 74 -7.14 -6.02 -7.49
C THR A 74 -7.84 -7.20 -6.82
N GLY A 75 -7.97 -7.16 -5.49
CA GLY A 75 -8.67 -8.21 -4.75
C GLY A 75 -7.90 -9.53 -4.62
N GLU A 76 -6.58 -9.53 -4.82
CA GLU A 76 -5.69 -10.70 -4.67
C GLU A 76 -4.61 -10.48 -3.59
N LYS A 77 -4.97 -9.76 -2.51
CA LYS A 77 -4.04 -9.48 -1.41
C LYS A 77 -3.92 -10.69 -0.48
N TYR A 78 -2.70 -11.07 -0.14
CA TYR A 78 -2.41 -12.17 0.78
C TYR A 78 -2.07 -11.64 2.18
N LEU A 79 -2.49 -12.37 3.22
CA LEU A 79 -2.08 -12.16 4.61
C LEU A 79 -1.09 -13.27 4.99
N ILE A 80 0.11 -12.90 5.42
CA ILE A 80 1.06 -13.88 5.96
C ILE A 80 0.86 -13.94 7.47
N ASN A 81 0.54 -15.12 7.98
CA ASN A 81 0.48 -15.41 9.40
C ASN A 81 1.67 -16.32 9.78
N PRO A 82 2.70 -15.78 10.45
CA PRO A 82 3.89 -16.57 10.81
C PRO A 82 3.65 -17.67 11.87
N SER A 83 2.48 -17.68 12.53
CA SER A 83 2.14 -18.66 13.58
C SER A 83 1.29 -19.83 13.07
N LEU A 84 0.96 -19.82 11.78
CA LEU A 84 0.19 -20.85 11.08
C LEU A 84 1.08 -22.06 10.77
#